data_AF-A0A086QA43-F1
#
_entry.id   AF-A0A086QA43-F1
#
_cell.length_a   1.000
_cell.length_b   1.000
_cell.length_c   1.000
_cell.angle_alpha   90.00
_cell.angle_beta   90.00
_cell.angle_gamma   90.00
#
_symmetry.space_group_name_H-M   'P 1'
#
loop_
_entity.id
_entity.type
_entity.pdbx_description
1 polymer ?
#
loop_
_entity_poly.entity_id
_entity_poly.type
_entity_poly.pdbx_seq_one_letter_code
_entity_poly.pdbx_strand_id
1 'polypeptide(L)'
;MKKFEEHPFVLNTREAKKTVRLYNKVAATLVEFELRWHQAWKESVPACKAGLQAPLLARHASSGQLFVNFDPDLVQLLREAKALDRLRLDLPEDAKIVLLRERKLKKYYEDLTFVLMEYRRIASMVRPITAALVQPHLDSMEQIFRPGTATLTWTSMNIDSYLQSIYAGLAKLEQLVTTINDIVENRIDSSLLSLSRVRLVDVPTPGEALSLQSFVELQENYVKQVATLLNRRSAEIEGAVHDLLRASLGCLGRRHTPTAYAEDIVKVKAQYKWNLYTALLTSTKNSLLCLKERLQARRNGAGTFPPKPCKGALFYRGGIYKTVDQGGPNM
;
A
#
# COMPACT_ATOMS: atom_id res chain seq x y z
N MET A 1 -56.17 -26.71 10.39
CA MET A 1 -57.06 -27.01 11.54
C MET A 1 -58.13 -25.96 11.77
N LYS A 2 -57.84 -24.64 11.80
CA LYS A 2 -58.88 -23.59 11.99
C LYS A 2 -60.14 -23.74 11.11
N LYS A 3 -59.99 -24.00 9.80
CA LYS A 3 -61.12 -24.27 8.90
C LYS A 3 -61.87 -25.60 9.15
N PHE A 4 -61.22 -26.58 9.79
CA PHE A 4 -61.84 -27.84 10.18
C PHE A 4 -62.54 -27.72 11.54
N GLU A 5 -62.05 -26.84 12.43
CA GLU A 5 -62.72 -26.46 13.69
C GLU A 5 -64.04 -25.74 13.44
N GLU A 6 -64.16 -24.99 12.35
CA GLU A 6 -65.41 -24.33 11.90
C GLU A 6 -66.51 -25.34 11.51
N HIS A 7 -66.19 -26.61 11.25
CA HIS A 7 -67.15 -27.65 10.80
C HIS A 7 -67.09 -28.91 11.69
N PRO A 8 -67.72 -28.89 12.89
CA PRO A 8 -67.59 -29.94 13.91
C PRO A 8 -68.08 -31.32 13.47
N PHE A 9 -69.03 -31.38 12.54
CA PHE A 9 -69.60 -32.62 12.02
C PHE A 9 -68.55 -33.50 11.31
N VAL A 10 -67.60 -32.88 10.60
CA VAL A 10 -66.54 -33.59 9.87
C VAL A 10 -65.49 -34.18 10.82
N LEU A 11 -65.22 -33.49 11.94
CA LEU A 11 -64.23 -33.89 12.96
C LEU A 11 -64.64 -35.12 13.79
N ASN A 12 -65.94 -35.42 13.88
CA ASN A 12 -66.44 -36.56 14.66
C ASN A 12 -66.28 -37.93 13.97
N THR A 13 -65.95 -37.94 12.68
CA THR A 13 -65.75 -39.16 11.88
C THR A 13 -64.53 -39.96 12.37
N ARG A 14 -64.59 -41.30 12.29
CA ARG A 14 -63.49 -42.19 12.74
C ARG A 14 -62.16 -41.92 12.02
N GLU A 15 -62.21 -41.53 10.75
CA GLU A 15 -61.06 -41.14 9.94
C GLU A 15 -60.50 -39.78 10.36
N ALA A 16 -61.37 -38.78 10.57
CA ALA A 16 -60.97 -37.47 11.07
C ALA A 16 -60.26 -37.54 12.42
N LYS A 17 -60.71 -38.39 13.36
CA LYS A 17 -60.02 -38.64 14.63
C LYS A 17 -58.61 -39.23 14.48
N LYS A 18 -58.31 -39.96 13.40
CA LYS A 18 -56.94 -40.42 13.10
C LYS A 18 -56.08 -39.26 12.58
N THR A 19 -56.63 -38.46 11.66
CA THR A 19 -55.97 -37.28 11.08
C THR A 19 -55.67 -36.21 12.14
N VAL A 20 -56.60 -35.95 13.06
CA VAL A 20 -56.40 -35.00 14.18
C VAL A 20 -55.27 -35.48 15.11
N ARG A 21 -55.21 -36.78 15.41
CA ARG A 21 -54.11 -37.34 16.23
C ARG A 21 -52.76 -37.19 15.54
N LEU A 22 -52.70 -37.43 14.23
CA LEU A 22 -51.49 -37.22 13.45
C LEU A 22 -51.09 -35.74 13.42
N TYR A 23 -52.05 -34.83 13.17
CA TYR A 23 -51.81 -33.39 13.20
C TYR A 23 -51.25 -32.94 14.55
N ASN A 24 -51.88 -33.34 15.66
CA ASN A 24 -51.43 -32.97 17.00
C ASN A 24 -50.03 -33.52 17.30
N LYS A 25 -49.74 -34.76 16.86
CA LYS A 25 -48.40 -35.35 17.00
C LYS A 25 -47.38 -34.54 16.21
N VAL A 26 -47.65 -34.21 14.95
CA VAL A 26 -46.74 -33.42 14.11
C VAL A 26 -46.57 -32.01 14.67
N ALA A 27 -47.65 -31.35 15.06
CA ALA A 27 -47.61 -30.03 15.69
C ALA A 27 -46.76 -30.03 16.96
N ALA A 28 -46.93 -31.03 17.84
CA ALA A 28 -46.11 -31.18 19.04
C ALA A 28 -44.63 -31.38 18.68
N THR A 29 -44.30 -32.23 17.71
CA THR A 29 -42.91 -32.44 17.28
C THR A 29 -42.28 -31.19 16.65
N LEU A 30 -43.05 -30.38 15.93
CA LEU A 30 -42.57 -29.11 15.37
C LEU A 30 -42.28 -28.09 16.46
N VAL A 31 -43.17 -27.95 17.44
CA VAL A 31 -42.97 -27.05 18.59
C VAL A 31 -41.76 -27.48 19.42
N GLU A 32 -41.59 -28.79 19.68
CA GLU A 32 -40.43 -29.33 20.38
C GLU A 32 -39.12 -29.04 19.62
N PHE A 33 -39.13 -29.20 18.29
CA PHE A 33 -38.00 -28.85 17.44
C PHE A 33 -37.66 -27.36 17.53
N GLU A 34 -38.65 -26.47 17.40
CA GLU A 34 -38.47 -25.02 17.51
C GLU A 34 -37.86 -24.60 18.86
N LEU A 35 -38.40 -25.13 19.96
CA LEU A 35 -37.90 -24.89 21.31
C LEU A 35 -36.46 -25.37 21.49
N ARG A 36 -36.15 -26.57 20.99
CA ARG A 36 -34.81 -27.15 21.09
C ARG A 36 -33.76 -26.29 20.37
N TRP A 37 -34.06 -25.82 19.16
CA TRP A 37 -33.14 -24.95 18.42
C TRP A 37 -33.03 -23.55 19.02
N HIS A 38 -34.13 -22.97 19.50
CA HIS A 38 -34.09 -21.69 20.20
C HIS A 38 -33.26 -21.76 21.48
N GLN A 39 -33.38 -22.85 22.24
CA GLN A 39 -32.60 -23.08 23.44
C GLN A 39 -31.12 -23.30 23.13
N ALA A 40 -30.79 -24.12 22.14
CA ALA A 40 -29.41 -24.33 21.70
C ALA A 40 -28.76 -23.02 21.24
N TRP A 41 -29.50 -22.18 20.52
CA TRP A 41 -29.05 -20.84 20.14
C TRP A 41 -28.83 -19.94 21.36
N LYS A 42 -29.75 -19.92 22.33
CA LYS A 42 -29.58 -19.17 23.59
C LYS A 42 -28.31 -19.58 24.33
N GLU A 43 -27.98 -20.86 24.32
CA GLU A 43 -26.78 -21.42 24.96
C GLU A 43 -25.48 -21.07 24.21
N SER A 44 -25.53 -20.80 22.90
CA SER A 44 -24.35 -20.40 22.12
C SER A 44 -24.03 -18.90 22.21
N VAL A 45 -25.00 -18.05 22.60
CA VAL A 45 -24.82 -16.58 22.69
C VAL A 45 -23.64 -16.17 23.60
N PRO A 46 -23.46 -16.72 24.81
CA PRO A 46 -22.36 -16.31 25.69
C PRO A 46 -20.98 -16.62 25.10
N ALA A 47 -20.84 -17.75 24.40
CA ALA A 47 -19.60 -18.12 23.72
C ALA A 47 -19.26 -17.14 22.59
N CYS A 48 -20.25 -16.77 21.76
CA CYS A 48 -20.07 -15.78 20.70
C CYS A 48 -19.72 -14.39 21.27
N LYS A 49 -20.35 -14.00 22.39
CA LYS A 49 -20.04 -12.74 23.10
C LYS A 49 -18.62 -12.72 23.64
N ALA A 50 -18.06 -13.87 24.06
CA ALA A 50 -16.67 -13.95 24.48
C ALA A 50 -15.69 -13.59 23.35
N GLY A 51 -16.06 -13.81 22.08
CA GLY A 51 -15.31 -13.37 20.90
C GLY A 51 -15.04 -11.86 20.86
N LEU A 52 -15.89 -11.03 21.49
CA LEU A 52 -15.65 -9.59 21.63
C LEU A 52 -14.48 -9.23 22.56
N GLN A 53 -14.01 -10.18 23.38
CA GLN A 53 -12.81 -10.00 24.20
C GLN A 53 -11.53 -10.28 23.43
N ALA A 54 -11.62 -10.75 22.19
CA ALA A 54 -10.45 -10.90 21.33
C ALA A 54 -9.86 -9.53 20.98
N PRO A 55 -8.53 -9.44 20.72
CA PRO A 55 -7.89 -8.21 20.29
C PRO A 55 -8.45 -7.75 18.94
N LEU A 56 -8.38 -6.44 18.66
CA LEU A 56 -8.91 -5.85 17.42
C LEU A 56 -8.16 -6.33 16.17
N LEU A 57 -6.84 -6.51 16.29
CA LEU A 57 -5.94 -6.86 15.21
C LEU A 57 -5.24 -8.18 15.53
N ALA A 58 -4.99 -8.99 14.50
CA ALA A 58 -4.19 -10.20 14.60
C ALA A 58 -3.15 -10.24 13.48
N ARG A 59 -2.09 -11.04 13.70
CA ARG A 59 -1.05 -11.28 12.71
C ARG A 59 -1.27 -12.64 12.06
N HIS A 60 -1.15 -12.67 10.74
CA HIS A 60 -1.18 -13.92 10.00
C HIS A 60 0.09 -14.73 10.27
N ALA A 61 -0.05 -16.00 10.65
CA ALA A 61 1.07 -16.84 11.08
C ALA A 61 2.15 -17.04 10.00
N SER A 62 1.76 -17.07 8.72
CA SER A 62 2.71 -17.31 7.62
C SER A 62 3.23 -16.04 6.93
N SER A 63 2.47 -14.94 6.95
CA SER A 63 2.84 -13.71 6.21
C SER A 63 3.24 -12.56 7.13
N GLY A 64 2.99 -12.68 8.43
CA GLY A 64 3.23 -11.61 9.41
C GLY A 64 2.33 -10.38 9.23
N GLN A 65 1.46 -10.35 8.23
CA GLN A 65 0.60 -9.21 7.94
C GLN A 65 -0.50 -9.05 8.97
N LEU A 66 -0.77 -7.80 9.34
CA LEU A 66 -1.88 -7.42 10.20
C LEU A 66 -3.21 -7.54 9.45
N PHE A 67 -4.21 -8.12 10.11
CA PHE A 67 -5.60 -8.17 9.65
C PHE A 67 -6.55 -7.88 10.82
N VAL A 68 -7.78 -7.51 10.49
CA VAL A 68 -8.82 -7.23 11.49
C VAL A 68 -9.34 -8.56 12.05
N ASN A 69 -9.20 -8.74 13.36
CA ASN A 69 -9.56 -9.95 14.06
C ASN A 69 -11.03 -9.88 14.52
N PHE A 70 -11.95 -10.07 13.57
CA PHE A 70 -13.38 -10.09 13.83
C PHE A 70 -13.95 -11.49 13.67
N ASP A 71 -14.66 -11.97 14.68
CA ASP A 71 -15.23 -13.31 14.72
C ASP A 71 -16.42 -13.44 13.74
N PRO A 72 -16.37 -14.37 12.76
CA PRO A 72 -17.50 -14.65 11.87
C PRO A 72 -18.78 -15.04 12.62
N ASP A 73 -18.66 -15.73 13.75
CA ASP A 73 -19.80 -16.20 14.54
C ASP A 73 -20.57 -15.02 15.14
N LEU A 74 -19.90 -13.90 15.38
CA LEU A 74 -20.53 -12.67 15.83
C LEU A 74 -21.39 -12.02 14.73
N VAL A 75 -20.97 -12.11 13.46
CA VAL A 75 -21.78 -11.66 12.31
C VAL A 75 -23.03 -12.52 12.20
N GLN A 76 -22.89 -13.82 12.38
CA GLN A 76 -24.00 -14.77 12.38
C GLN A 76 -24.98 -14.46 13.51
N LEU A 77 -24.50 -14.31 14.75
CA LEU A 77 -25.30 -13.95 15.91
C LEU A 77 -26.10 -12.67 15.69
N LEU A 78 -25.47 -11.63 15.12
CA LEU A 78 -26.14 -10.35 14.82
C LEU A 78 -27.28 -10.51 13.82
N ARG A 79 -27.10 -11.36 12.79
CA ARG A 79 -28.14 -11.65 11.78
C ARG A 79 -29.29 -12.44 12.39
N GLU A 80 -28.98 -13.45 13.19
CA GLU A 80 -29.96 -14.29 13.89
C GLU A 80 -30.77 -13.49 14.90
N ALA A 81 -30.11 -12.70 15.75
CA ALA A 81 -30.77 -11.83 16.73
C ALA A 81 -31.76 -10.86 16.06
N LYS A 82 -31.38 -10.25 14.92
CA LYS A 82 -32.29 -9.42 14.11
C LYS A 82 -33.47 -10.17 13.52
N ALA A 83 -33.29 -11.42 13.13
CA ALA A 83 -34.36 -12.24 12.58
C ALA A 83 -35.35 -12.61 13.69
N LEU A 84 -34.85 -13.05 14.85
CA LEU A 84 -35.65 -13.40 16.02
C LEU A 84 -36.40 -12.18 16.59
N ASP A 85 -35.78 -10.99 16.62
CA ASP A 85 -36.45 -9.74 17.02
C ASP A 85 -37.65 -9.41 16.11
N ARG A 86 -37.48 -9.60 14.79
CA ARG A 86 -38.55 -9.41 13.80
C ARG A 86 -39.69 -10.42 13.95
N LEU A 87 -39.37 -11.63 14.40
CA LEU A 87 -40.35 -12.68 14.73
C LEU A 87 -40.99 -12.48 16.11
N ARG A 88 -40.63 -11.40 16.84
CA ARG A 88 -41.10 -11.12 18.21
C ARG A 88 -40.80 -12.24 19.20
N LEU A 89 -39.71 -12.98 18.97
CA LEU A 89 -39.23 -14.02 19.87
C LEU A 89 -38.37 -13.41 20.98
N ASP A 90 -38.40 -14.02 22.15
CA ASP A 90 -37.62 -13.56 23.29
C ASP A 90 -36.12 -13.78 23.06
N LEU A 91 -35.36 -12.68 23.18
CA LEU A 91 -33.92 -12.64 23.01
C LEU A 91 -33.24 -12.65 24.38
N PRO A 92 -32.16 -13.43 24.58
CA PRO A 92 -31.34 -13.32 25.77
C PRO A 92 -30.71 -11.92 25.85
N GLU A 93 -30.54 -11.41 27.07
CA GLU A 93 -30.03 -10.04 27.32
C GLU A 93 -28.67 -9.80 26.66
N ASP A 94 -27.81 -10.81 26.66
CA ASP A 94 -26.50 -10.74 26.00
C ASP A 94 -26.61 -10.47 24.48
N ALA A 95 -27.55 -11.11 23.80
CA ALA A 95 -27.79 -10.87 22.37
C ALA A 95 -28.35 -9.47 22.12
N LYS A 96 -29.23 -8.96 22.99
CA LYS A 96 -29.76 -7.59 22.91
C LYS A 96 -28.67 -6.55 23.04
N ILE A 97 -27.74 -6.73 23.99
CA ILE A 97 -26.61 -5.82 24.20
C ILE A 97 -25.69 -5.77 22.98
N VAL A 98 -25.37 -6.92 22.39
CA VAL A 98 -24.54 -7.02 21.18
C VAL A 98 -25.26 -6.36 19.99
N LEU A 99 -26.56 -6.62 19.83
CA LEU A 99 -27.38 -6.03 18.77
C LEU A 99 -27.43 -4.50 18.84
N LEU A 100 -27.53 -3.93 20.05
CA LEU A 100 -27.52 -2.47 20.25
C LEU A 100 -26.19 -1.83 19.81
N ARG A 101 -25.08 -2.58 19.92
CA ARG A 101 -23.72 -2.11 19.56
C ARG A 101 -23.35 -2.38 18.10
N GLU A 102 -24.19 -3.09 17.34
CA GLU A 102 -23.89 -3.51 15.97
C GLU A 102 -23.36 -2.36 15.09
N ARG A 103 -24.05 -1.22 15.08
CA ARG A 103 -23.66 -0.08 14.23
C ARG A 103 -22.24 0.40 14.52
N LYS A 104 -21.85 0.42 15.80
CA LYS A 104 -20.49 0.81 16.22
C LYS A 104 -19.46 -0.24 15.83
N LEU A 105 -19.74 -1.51 16.10
CA LEU A 105 -18.85 -2.62 15.75
C LEU A 105 -18.58 -2.67 14.24
N LYS A 106 -19.63 -2.54 13.43
CA LYS A 106 -19.53 -2.50 11.97
C LYS A 106 -18.67 -1.32 11.50
N LYS A 107 -18.88 -0.12 12.07
CA LYS A 107 -18.07 1.05 11.76
C LYS A 107 -16.59 0.82 12.10
N TYR A 108 -16.28 0.31 13.29
CA TYR A 108 -14.89 0.03 13.68
C TYR A 108 -14.23 -1.02 12.78
N TYR A 109 -14.98 -2.04 12.36
CA TYR A 109 -14.49 -3.03 11.41
C TYR A 109 -14.13 -2.40 10.06
N GLU A 110 -15.00 -1.54 9.52
CA GLU A 110 -14.77 -0.82 8.26
C GLU A 110 -13.57 0.14 8.38
N ASP A 111 -13.51 0.95 9.45
CA ASP A 111 -12.44 1.90 9.71
C ASP A 111 -11.07 1.20 9.86
N LEU A 112 -10.99 0.12 10.64
CA LEU A 112 -9.78 -0.67 10.81
C LEU A 112 -9.34 -1.34 9.50
N THR A 113 -10.30 -1.86 8.73
CA THR A 113 -10.00 -2.48 7.44
C THR A 113 -9.41 -1.45 6.47
N PHE A 114 -10.02 -0.26 6.39
CA PHE A 114 -9.53 0.84 5.57
C PHE A 114 -8.11 1.25 5.98
N VAL A 115 -7.88 1.47 7.27
CA VAL A 115 -6.57 1.83 7.81
C VAL A 115 -5.47 0.82 7.44
N LEU A 116 -5.75 -0.48 7.54
CA LEU A 116 -4.76 -1.51 7.19
C LEU A 116 -4.48 -1.55 5.69
N MET A 117 -5.51 -1.36 4.85
CA MET A 117 -5.34 -1.25 3.40
C MET A 117 -4.49 -0.02 3.05
N GLU A 118 -4.76 1.10 3.69
CA GLU A 118 -4.09 2.37 3.44
C GLU A 118 -2.62 2.32 3.89
N TYR A 119 -2.33 1.70 5.04
CA TYR A 119 -0.96 1.41 5.47
C TYR A 119 -0.19 0.57 4.45
N ARG A 120 -0.81 -0.50 3.90
CA ARG A 120 -0.19 -1.34 2.86
C ARG A 120 0.05 -0.55 1.58
N ARG A 121 -0.89 0.32 1.19
CA ARG A 121 -0.74 1.21 0.03
C ARG A 121 0.46 2.13 0.20
N ILE A 122 0.55 2.83 1.33
CA ILE A 122 1.66 3.75 1.62
C ILE A 122 3.00 3.00 1.70
N ALA A 123 3.04 1.84 2.36
CA ALA A 123 4.24 1.01 2.42
C ALA A 123 4.70 0.56 1.02
N SER A 124 3.78 0.29 0.09
CA SER A 124 4.10 -0.08 -1.29
C SER A 124 4.64 1.07 -2.14
N MET A 125 4.40 2.33 -1.74
CA MET A 125 4.93 3.52 -2.43
C MET A 125 6.39 3.82 -2.05
N VAL A 126 6.93 3.17 -1.02
CA VAL A 126 8.30 3.38 -0.58
C VAL A 126 9.26 2.81 -1.60
N ARG A 127 10.15 3.65 -2.13
CA ARG A 127 11.16 3.23 -3.10
C ARG A 127 12.26 2.41 -2.41
N PRO A 128 12.77 1.34 -3.05
CA PRO A 128 13.89 0.53 -2.56
C PRO A 128 15.07 1.33 -1.99
N ILE A 129 15.47 2.39 -2.70
CA ILE A 129 16.64 3.21 -2.36
C ILE A 129 16.44 4.02 -1.07
N THR A 130 15.19 4.35 -0.72
CA THR A 130 14.84 5.10 0.49
C THR A 130 14.23 4.22 1.58
N ALA A 131 14.03 2.92 1.32
CA ALA A 131 13.38 1.98 2.24
C ALA A 131 14.06 1.96 3.62
N ALA A 132 15.40 1.88 3.67
CA ALA A 132 16.15 1.90 4.93
C ALA A 132 15.95 3.20 5.73
N LEU A 133 15.83 4.34 5.04
CA LEU A 133 15.61 5.65 5.68
C LEU A 133 14.18 5.83 6.18
N VAL A 134 13.21 5.17 5.53
CA VAL A 134 11.79 5.23 5.90
C VAL A 134 11.41 4.17 6.93
N GLN A 135 12.17 3.07 7.03
CA GLN A 135 11.96 1.97 7.97
C GLN A 135 11.61 2.40 9.41
N PRO A 136 12.35 3.31 10.07
CA PRO A 136 12.00 3.74 11.43
C PRO A 136 10.62 4.41 11.55
N HIS A 137 10.14 5.06 10.49
CA HIS A 137 8.79 5.62 10.46
C HIS A 137 7.73 4.52 10.33
N LEU A 138 8.03 3.45 9.58
CA LEU A 138 7.19 2.25 9.52
C LEU A 138 7.17 1.54 10.88
N ASP A 139 8.30 1.43 11.56
CA ASP A 139 8.39 0.84 12.90
C ASP A 139 7.63 1.68 13.93
N SER A 140 7.69 3.01 13.83
CA SER A 140 6.89 3.90 14.67
C SER A 140 5.40 3.69 14.44
N MET A 141 4.97 3.47 13.20
CA MET A 141 3.58 3.15 12.88
C MET A 141 3.17 1.78 13.47
N GLU A 142 4.06 0.80 13.40
CA GLU A 142 3.86 -0.52 14.01
C GLU A 142 3.71 -0.43 15.54
N GLN A 143 4.45 0.47 16.21
CA GLN A 143 4.21 0.73 17.63
C GLN A 143 2.84 1.35 17.91
N ILE A 144 2.30 2.14 16.98
CA ILE A 144 0.93 2.66 17.08
C ILE A 144 -0.09 1.54 16.90
N PHE A 145 0.18 0.52 16.07
CA PHE A 145 -0.71 -0.64 15.90
C PHE A 145 -0.65 -1.66 17.06
N ARG A 146 0.45 -1.71 17.79
CA ARG A 146 0.70 -2.69 18.86
C ARG A 146 -0.43 -2.80 19.90
N PRO A 147 -1.03 -1.70 20.42
CA PRO A 147 -2.17 -1.78 21.33
C PRO A 147 -3.35 -2.57 20.74
N GLY A 148 -3.63 -2.43 19.44
CA GLY A 148 -4.69 -3.16 18.73
C GLY A 148 -4.47 -4.68 18.69
N THR A 149 -3.21 -5.12 18.75
CA THR A 149 -2.86 -6.56 18.77
C THR A 149 -2.76 -7.17 20.17
N ALA A 150 -2.54 -6.35 21.20
CA ALA A 150 -2.14 -6.84 22.52
C ALA A 150 -3.17 -6.53 23.62
N THR A 151 -3.72 -5.31 23.66
CA THR A 151 -4.47 -4.82 24.82
C THR A 151 -5.89 -4.38 24.49
N LEU A 152 -6.13 -3.85 23.29
CA LEU A 152 -7.44 -3.36 22.86
C LEU A 152 -8.30 -4.49 22.33
N THR A 153 -9.50 -4.61 22.89
CA THR A 153 -10.54 -5.57 22.49
C THR A 153 -11.75 -4.85 21.90
N TRP A 154 -12.66 -5.58 21.26
CA TRP A 154 -13.90 -5.02 20.67
C TRP A 154 -14.87 -4.42 21.69
N THR A 155 -14.65 -4.63 22.99
CA THR A 155 -15.43 -4.02 24.06
C THR A 155 -14.80 -2.75 24.66
N SER A 156 -13.59 -2.39 24.20
CA SER A 156 -12.83 -1.26 24.74
C SER A 156 -13.46 0.09 24.39
N MET A 157 -13.44 1.04 25.33
CA MET A 157 -14.03 2.38 25.12
C MET A 157 -13.10 3.36 24.38
N ASN A 158 -11.82 3.03 24.26
CA ASN A 158 -10.77 3.88 23.68
C ASN A 158 -10.48 3.57 22.20
N ILE A 159 -11.34 2.81 21.51
CA ILE A 159 -11.16 2.46 20.10
C ILE A 159 -11.19 3.72 19.22
N ASP A 160 -12.06 4.69 19.51
CA ASP A 160 -12.14 5.93 18.74
C ASP A 160 -10.84 6.75 18.83
N SER A 161 -10.28 6.93 20.03
CA SER A 161 -9.02 7.68 20.19
C SER A 161 -7.82 6.93 19.61
N TYR A 162 -7.85 5.60 19.66
CA TYR A 162 -6.89 4.75 18.97
C TYR A 162 -6.95 4.89 17.44
N LEU A 163 -8.15 4.91 16.86
CA LEU A 163 -8.32 5.16 15.43
C LEU A 163 -7.79 6.56 15.04
N GLN A 164 -8.09 7.59 15.85
CA GLN A 164 -7.56 8.94 15.58
C GLN A 164 -6.03 9.00 15.61
N SER A 165 -5.37 8.30 16.56
CA SER A 165 -3.91 8.27 16.61
C SER A 165 -3.31 7.54 15.42
N ILE A 166 -3.97 6.46 14.95
CA ILE A 166 -3.59 5.78 13.71
C ILE A 166 -3.75 6.71 12.51
N TYR A 167 -4.90 7.35 12.32
CA TYR A 167 -5.11 8.26 11.18
C TYR A 167 -4.08 9.40 11.15
N ALA A 168 -3.77 9.99 12.30
CA ALA A 168 -2.74 11.02 12.41
C ALA A 168 -1.34 10.47 12.06
N GLY A 169 -0.99 9.28 12.56
CA GLY A 169 0.28 8.61 12.23
C GLY A 169 0.40 8.29 10.74
N LEU A 170 -0.70 7.81 10.14
CA LEU A 170 -0.79 7.45 8.73
C LEU A 170 -0.66 8.66 7.82
N ALA A 171 -1.37 9.76 8.13
CA ALA A 171 -1.28 11.00 7.39
C ALA A 171 0.14 11.57 7.40
N LYS A 172 0.82 11.51 8.55
CA LYS A 172 2.22 11.94 8.67
C LYS A 172 3.16 11.06 7.84
N LEU A 173 2.96 9.74 7.86
CA LEU A 173 3.74 8.80 7.07
C LEU A 173 3.53 9.01 5.56
N GLU A 174 2.27 9.18 5.13
CA GLU A 174 1.92 9.45 3.74
C GLU A 174 2.57 10.74 3.23
N GLN A 175 2.45 11.82 4.01
CA GLN A 175 3.07 13.10 3.66
C GLN A 175 4.59 12.95 3.50
N LEU A 176 5.25 12.20 4.38
CA LEU A 176 6.68 11.93 4.30
C LEU A 176 7.03 11.15 3.03
N VAL A 177 6.37 10.03 2.77
CA VAL A 177 6.65 9.17 1.61
C VAL A 177 6.39 9.91 0.30
N THR A 178 5.32 10.69 0.24
CA THR A 178 4.99 11.53 -0.92
C THR A 178 6.07 12.59 -1.15
N THR A 179 6.48 13.31 -0.10
CA THR A 179 7.55 14.32 -0.20
C THR A 179 8.88 13.70 -0.67
N ILE A 180 9.24 12.53 -0.13
CA ILE A 180 10.46 11.82 -0.54
C ILE A 180 10.37 11.43 -2.01
N ASN A 181 9.26 10.84 -2.44
CA ASN A 181 9.06 10.42 -3.82
C ASN A 181 9.07 11.62 -4.79
N ASP A 182 8.46 12.74 -4.42
CA ASP A 182 8.47 13.97 -5.22
C ASP A 182 9.88 14.52 -5.40
N ILE A 183 10.71 14.52 -4.34
CA ILE A 183 12.11 14.94 -4.44
C ILE A 183 12.87 14.01 -5.39
N VAL A 184 12.69 12.70 -5.27
CA VAL A 184 13.37 11.72 -6.13
C VAL A 184 12.94 11.92 -7.59
N GLU A 185 11.65 11.93 -7.88
CA GLU A 185 11.13 11.98 -9.25
C GLU A 185 11.38 13.34 -9.91
N ASN A 186 10.98 14.42 -9.25
CA ASN A 186 10.89 15.72 -9.90
C ASN A 186 12.19 16.52 -9.81
N ARG A 187 13.00 16.30 -8.76
CA ARG A 187 14.26 17.05 -8.57
C ARG A 187 15.48 16.23 -8.97
N ILE A 188 15.54 14.96 -8.61
CA ILE A 188 16.72 14.12 -8.88
C ILE A 188 16.62 13.47 -10.26
N ASP A 189 15.62 12.62 -10.49
CA ASP A 189 15.47 11.83 -11.72
C ASP A 189 15.31 12.75 -12.95
N SER A 190 14.47 13.80 -12.84
CA SER A 190 14.32 14.83 -13.89
C SER A 190 15.62 15.56 -14.21
N SER A 191 16.41 15.92 -13.19
CA SER A 191 17.71 16.58 -13.40
C SER A 191 18.73 15.65 -14.05
N LEU A 192 18.81 14.39 -13.60
CA LEU A 192 19.66 13.35 -14.19
C LEU A 192 19.27 13.07 -15.66
N LEU A 193 17.97 13.00 -15.93
CA LEU A 193 17.42 12.91 -17.28
C LEU A 193 17.89 14.07 -18.15
N SER A 194 17.74 15.31 -17.66
CA SER A 194 18.17 16.50 -18.38
C SER A 194 19.66 16.49 -18.67
N LEU A 195 20.48 16.11 -17.68
CA LEU A 195 21.94 15.98 -17.79
C LEU A 195 22.35 14.98 -18.86
N SER A 196 21.70 13.81 -18.90
CA SER A 196 22.00 12.76 -19.88
C SER A 196 21.73 13.17 -21.34
N ARG A 197 20.88 14.19 -21.54
CA ARG A 197 20.51 14.73 -22.86
C ARG A 197 21.32 15.94 -23.29
N VAL A 198 22.16 16.50 -22.40
CA VAL A 198 23.03 17.63 -22.75
C VAL A 198 24.00 17.18 -23.84
N ARG A 199 24.10 17.98 -24.90
CA ARG A 199 25.10 17.78 -25.95
C ARG A 199 26.36 18.53 -25.52
N LEU A 200 27.50 17.85 -25.47
CA LEU A 200 28.78 18.42 -25.02
C LEU A 200 29.55 19.11 -26.14
N VAL A 201 29.16 18.83 -27.39
CA VAL A 201 29.79 19.40 -28.58
C VAL A 201 28.72 20.07 -29.42
N ASP A 202 28.90 21.34 -29.74
CA ASP A 202 28.04 21.96 -30.73
C ASP A 202 28.52 21.59 -32.12
N VAL A 203 27.65 20.93 -32.87
CA VAL A 203 27.94 20.56 -34.25
C VAL A 203 27.17 21.53 -35.15
N PRO A 204 27.87 22.33 -35.98
CA PRO A 204 27.26 23.29 -36.90
C PRO A 204 26.23 22.64 -37.82
N THR A 205 25.30 23.46 -38.30
CA THR A 205 24.26 22.98 -39.20
C THR A 205 24.86 22.50 -40.55
N PRO A 206 24.27 21.47 -41.19
CA PRO A 206 24.81 20.98 -42.45
C PRO A 206 24.71 22.08 -43.51
N GLY A 207 25.84 22.48 -44.09
CA GLY A 207 25.93 23.54 -45.10
C GLY A 207 26.58 24.84 -44.61
N GLU A 208 26.81 24.97 -43.30
CA GLU A 208 27.48 26.13 -42.71
C GLU A 208 29.01 25.98 -42.83
N ALA A 209 29.64 26.86 -43.61
CA ALA A 209 31.10 26.91 -43.74
C ALA A 209 31.66 27.86 -42.67
N LEU A 210 32.25 27.27 -41.62
CA LEU A 210 32.92 28.01 -40.56
C LEU A 210 34.44 27.99 -40.79
N SER A 211 35.09 29.13 -40.54
CA SER A 211 36.54 29.16 -40.46
C SER A 211 37.02 28.40 -39.23
N LEU A 212 38.22 27.81 -39.27
CA LEU A 212 38.77 27.08 -38.14
C LEU A 212 38.80 27.94 -36.86
N GLN A 213 39.21 29.21 -36.98
CA GLN A 213 39.28 30.14 -35.85
C GLN A 213 37.88 30.42 -35.29
N SER A 214 36.89 30.72 -36.13
CA SER A 214 35.51 30.96 -35.69
C SER A 214 34.88 29.72 -35.03
N PHE A 215 35.22 28.51 -35.50
CA PHE A 215 34.74 27.27 -34.91
C PHE A 215 35.34 27.01 -33.53
N VAL A 216 36.64 27.26 -33.36
CA VAL A 216 37.31 27.13 -32.06
C VAL A 216 36.71 28.10 -31.06
N GLU A 217 36.53 29.37 -31.43
CA GLU A 217 35.91 30.37 -30.55
C GLU A 217 34.46 30.02 -30.18
N LEU A 218 33.66 29.55 -31.15
CA LEU A 218 32.29 29.07 -30.91
C LEU A 218 32.27 27.90 -29.93
N GLN A 219 33.15 26.92 -30.11
CA GLN A 219 33.20 25.75 -29.27
C GLN A 219 33.76 26.06 -27.88
N GLU A 220 34.73 26.96 -27.73
CA GLU A 220 35.21 27.42 -26.42
C GLU A 220 34.09 28.12 -25.63
N ASN A 221 33.31 28.97 -26.29
CA ASN A 221 32.16 29.62 -25.68
C ASN A 221 31.07 28.61 -25.31
N TYR A 222 30.80 27.64 -26.18
CA TYR A 222 29.84 26.57 -25.92
C TYR A 222 30.24 25.70 -24.73
N VAL A 223 31.50 25.28 -24.66
CA VAL A 223 32.04 24.47 -23.56
C VAL A 223 31.90 25.22 -22.23
N LYS A 224 32.18 26.53 -22.19
CA LYS A 224 31.96 27.35 -20.98
C LYS A 224 30.48 27.35 -20.55
N GLN A 225 29.55 27.54 -21.48
CA GLN A 225 28.11 27.52 -21.19
C GLN A 225 27.63 26.13 -20.72
N VAL A 226 28.07 25.06 -21.38
CA VAL A 226 27.71 23.69 -21.00
C VAL A 226 28.31 23.33 -19.64
N ALA A 227 29.58 23.67 -19.37
CA ALA A 227 30.22 23.41 -18.09
C ALA A 227 29.48 24.11 -16.93
N THR A 228 29.10 25.37 -17.11
CA THR A 228 28.31 26.11 -16.10
C THR A 228 26.94 25.49 -15.87
N LEU A 229 26.24 25.06 -16.94
CA LEU A 229 24.97 24.33 -16.84
C LEU A 229 25.13 23.00 -16.08
N LEU A 230 26.13 22.19 -16.44
CA LEU A 230 26.39 20.88 -15.81
C LEU A 230 26.71 21.04 -14.33
N ASN A 231 27.55 22.01 -13.96
CA ASN A 231 27.87 22.30 -12.56
C ASN A 231 26.64 22.74 -11.77
N ARG A 232 25.80 23.60 -12.36
CA ARG A 232 24.54 24.03 -11.73
C ARG A 232 23.63 22.82 -11.46
N ARG A 233 23.43 21.95 -12.45
CA ARG A 233 22.60 20.75 -12.30
C ARG A 233 23.18 19.76 -11.29
N SER A 234 24.50 19.60 -11.24
CA SER A 234 25.16 18.78 -10.23
C SER A 234 24.88 19.31 -8.82
N ALA A 235 24.98 20.63 -8.60
CA ALA A 235 24.67 21.26 -7.32
C ALA A 235 23.18 21.14 -6.95
N GLU A 236 22.27 21.25 -7.93
CA GLU A 236 20.83 21.03 -7.72
C GLU A 236 20.53 19.58 -7.26
N ILE A 237 21.18 18.59 -7.86
CA ILE A 237 21.05 17.17 -7.47
C ILE A 237 21.61 16.94 -6.07
N GLU A 238 22.79 17.47 -5.77
CA GLU A 238 23.40 17.38 -4.44
C GLU A 238 22.46 18.00 -3.39
N GLY A 239 21.97 19.21 -3.64
CA GLY A 239 20.99 19.88 -2.78
C GLY A 239 19.71 19.06 -2.60
N ALA A 240 19.19 18.45 -3.66
CA ALA A 240 18.00 17.58 -3.58
C ALA A 240 18.25 16.31 -2.76
N VAL A 241 19.42 15.69 -2.88
CA VAL A 241 19.81 14.54 -2.03
C VAL A 241 19.92 14.97 -0.56
N HIS A 242 20.48 16.15 -0.29
CA HIS A 242 20.53 16.69 1.07
C HIS A 242 19.14 16.96 1.64
N ASP A 243 18.22 17.50 0.84
CA ASP A 243 16.84 17.72 1.25
C ASP A 243 16.07 16.41 1.46
N LEU A 244 16.31 15.38 0.63
CA LEU A 244 15.77 14.04 0.83
C LEU A 244 16.20 13.44 2.16
N LEU A 245 17.49 13.56 2.48
CA LEU A 245 18.04 13.09 3.76
C LEU A 245 17.46 13.90 4.92
N ARG A 246 17.32 15.22 4.76
CA ARG A 246 16.70 16.09 5.77
C ARG A 246 15.23 15.74 6.00
N ALA A 247 14.45 15.49 4.94
CA ALA A 247 13.05 15.11 5.05
C ALA A 247 12.91 13.75 5.77
N SER A 248 13.75 12.78 5.39
CA SER A 248 13.73 11.43 5.98
C SER A 248 14.13 11.42 7.46
N LEU A 249 15.18 12.17 7.81
CA LEU A 249 15.77 12.16 9.16
C LEU A 249 15.16 13.24 10.08
N GLY A 250 14.72 14.37 9.54
CA GLY A 250 14.19 15.50 10.32
C GLY A 250 12.86 15.18 11.00
N CYS A 251 12.11 14.22 10.48
CA CYS A 251 10.88 13.74 11.09
C CYS A 251 11.12 12.71 12.21
N LEU A 252 12.33 12.16 12.33
CA LEU A 252 12.69 11.23 13.39
C LEU A 252 12.91 12.02 14.69
N GLY A 253 12.07 11.77 15.70
CA GLY A 253 12.25 12.37 17.02
C GLY A 253 13.55 11.94 17.70
N ARG A 254 13.84 12.49 18.90
CA ARG A 254 15.07 12.25 19.70
C ARG A 254 15.45 10.77 19.98
N ARG A 255 14.60 9.79 19.64
CA ARG A 255 14.82 8.35 19.89
C ARG A 255 15.72 7.66 18.85
N HIS A 256 16.01 8.33 17.74
CA HIS A 256 16.82 7.77 16.66
C HIS A 256 18.12 8.56 16.55
N THR A 257 19.23 7.98 17.00
CA THR A 257 20.54 8.63 16.93
C THR A 257 21.02 8.67 15.47
N PRO A 258 21.56 9.81 15.00
CA PRO A 258 22.10 9.95 13.63
C PRO A 258 23.18 8.92 13.27
N THR A 259 23.85 8.34 14.27
CA THR A 259 24.89 7.32 14.12
C THR A 259 24.36 5.99 13.56
N ALA A 260 23.10 5.63 13.81
CA ALA A 260 22.54 4.35 13.33
C ALA A 260 22.32 4.35 11.81
N TYR A 261 22.03 5.50 11.21
CA TYR A 261 21.73 5.63 9.77
C TYR A 261 22.92 6.11 8.96
N ALA A 262 24.09 6.29 9.58
CA ALA A 262 25.27 6.82 8.91
C ALA A 262 25.66 5.96 7.68
N GLU A 263 25.55 4.63 7.81
CA GLU A 263 25.83 3.70 6.71
C GLU A 263 24.82 3.83 5.56
N ASP A 264 23.52 3.92 5.87
CA ASP A 264 22.47 4.06 4.86
C ASP A 264 22.53 5.41 4.15
N ILE A 265 22.86 6.49 4.88
CA ILE A 265 23.11 7.81 4.30
C ILE A 265 24.26 7.74 3.30
N VAL A 266 25.35 7.03 3.63
CA VAL A 266 26.49 6.84 2.74
C VAL A 266 26.09 6.05 1.51
N LYS A 267 25.32 4.96 1.66
CA LYS A 267 24.81 4.15 0.54
C LYS A 267 23.95 4.98 -0.41
N VAL A 268 22.99 5.75 0.12
CA VAL A 268 22.11 6.61 -0.69
C VAL A 268 22.92 7.67 -1.44
N LYS A 269 23.85 8.35 -0.78
CA LYS A 269 24.74 9.32 -1.43
C LYS A 269 25.61 8.68 -2.50
N ALA A 270 26.18 7.50 -2.24
CA ALA A 270 27.00 6.77 -3.19
C ALA A 270 26.20 6.37 -4.44
N GLN A 271 24.96 5.91 -4.27
CA GLN A 271 24.09 5.56 -5.39
C GLN A 271 23.76 6.77 -6.28
N TYR A 272 23.43 7.93 -5.71
CA TYR A 272 23.15 9.12 -6.51
C TYR A 272 24.41 9.69 -7.18
N LYS A 273 25.59 9.58 -6.55
CA LYS A 273 26.87 9.88 -7.19
C LYS A 273 27.11 8.98 -8.41
N TRP A 274 26.84 7.68 -8.28
CA TRP A 274 26.94 6.74 -9.41
C TRP A 274 25.94 7.06 -10.53
N ASN A 275 24.70 7.41 -10.18
CA ASN A 275 23.69 7.80 -11.17
C ASN A 275 24.10 9.08 -11.92
N LEU A 276 24.66 10.07 -11.21
CA LEU A 276 25.21 11.29 -11.82
C LEU A 276 26.35 10.97 -12.79
N TYR A 277 27.30 10.14 -12.37
CA TYR A 277 28.38 9.67 -13.23
C TYR A 277 27.85 8.99 -14.50
N THR A 278 26.87 8.11 -14.34
CA THR A 278 26.25 7.39 -15.47
C THR A 278 25.53 8.35 -16.42
N ALA A 279 24.86 9.37 -15.92
CA ALA A 279 24.21 10.39 -16.73
C ALA A 279 25.24 11.20 -17.55
N LEU A 280 26.36 11.60 -16.94
CA LEU A 280 27.46 12.31 -17.63
C LEU A 280 28.17 11.42 -18.66
N LEU A 281 28.37 10.15 -18.35
CA LEU A 281 28.92 9.19 -19.31
C LEU A 281 27.98 9.03 -20.52
N THR A 282 26.67 8.99 -20.27
CA THR A 282 25.65 8.88 -21.32
C THR A 282 25.63 10.12 -22.21
N SER A 283 25.67 11.32 -21.63
CA SER A 283 25.71 12.57 -22.41
C SER A 283 26.98 12.68 -23.26
N THR A 284 28.13 12.27 -22.71
CA THR A 284 29.40 12.20 -23.43
C THR A 284 29.31 11.23 -24.61
N LYS A 285 28.82 10.01 -24.38
CA LYS A 285 28.64 9.00 -25.42
C LYS A 285 27.72 9.49 -26.53
N ASN A 286 26.58 10.08 -26.18
CA ASN A 286 25.62 10.60 -27.15
C ASN A 286 26.22 11.73 -28.00
N SER A 287 27.02 12.60 -27.39
CA SER A 287 27.72 13.69 -28.07
C SER A 287 28.76 13.17 -29.07
N LEU A 288 29.55 12.17 -28.66
CA LEU A 288 30.53 11.52 -29.52
C LEU A 288 29.88 10.75 -30.67
N LEU A 289 28.75 10.10 -30.43
CA LEU A 289 27.97 9.44 -31.48
C LEU A 289 27.44 10.43 -32.51
N CYS A 290 26.89 11.57 -32.07
CA CYS A 290 26.44 12.63 -32.97
C CYS A 290 27.57 13.16 -33.86
N LEU A 291 28.76 13.36 -33.27
CA LEU A 291 29.95 13.78 -34.01
C LEU A 291 30.40 12.71 -35.02
N LYS A 292 30.40 11.43 -34.62
CA LYS A 292 30.71 10.30 -35.51
C LYS A 292 29.76 10.25 -36.70
N GLU A 293 28.45 10.34 -36.48
CA GLU A 293 27.43 10.31 -37.54
C GLU A 293 27.64 11.45 -38.55
N ARG A 294 27.99 12.64 -38.07
CA ARG A 294 28.27 13.81 -38.92
C ARG A 294 29.52 13.65 -39.77
N LEU A 295 30.60 13.13 -39.19
CA LEU A 295 31.82 12.82 -39.94
C LEU A 295 31.60 11.70 -40.96
N GLN A 296 30.75 10.71 -40.65
CA GLN A 296 30.41 9.62 -41.55
C GLN A 296 29.47 10.05 -42.68
N ALA A 297 28.52 10.95 -42.42
CA ALA A 297 27.63 11.51 -43.45
C ALA A 297 28.40 12.23 -44.57
N ARG A 298 29.55 12.84 -44.24
CA ARG A 298 30.45 13.47 -45.23
C ARG A 298 31.22 12.46 -46.09
N ARG A 299 31.37 11.22 -45.62
CA ARG A 299 32.06 10.12 -46.32
C ARG A 299 31.12 9.34 -47.26
N ASN A 300 29.83 9.31 -46.95
CA ASN A 300 28.79 8.67 -47.76
C ASN A 300 27.99 9.73 -48.54
N GLY A 301 28.65 10.45 -49.44
CA GLY A 301 27.99 11.30 -50.44
C GLY A 301 27.18 10.48 -51.46
N ALA A 302 26.15 9.78 -51.00
CA ALA A 302 25.03 9.23 -51.77
C ALA A 302 24.06 8.53 -50.79
N GLY A 303 22.81 9.01 -50.71
CA GLY A 303 21.70 8.27 -50.11
C GLY A 303 21.25 8.77 -48.74
N THR A 304 20.28 9.68 -48.77
CA THR A 304 19.45 10.08 -47.64
C THR A 304 18.72 8.88 -47.01
N PHE A 305 18.94 8.64 -45.71
CA PHE A 305 17.95 7.99 -44.86
C PHE A 305 17.67 8.90 -43.66
N PRO A 306 16.40 9.12 -43.30
CA PRO A 306 16.05 9.97 -42.17
C PRO A 306 16.58 9.35 -40.87
N PRO A 307 16.98 10.16 -39.88
CA PRO A 307 17.40 9.65 -38.59
C PRO A 307 16.21 8.89 -37.98
N LYS A 308 16.40 7.60 -37.69
CA LYS A 308 15.48 6.89 -36.80
C LYS A 308 15.49 7.66 -35.48
N PRO A 309 14.32 8.01 -34.90
CA PRO A 309 14.30 8.59 -33.58
C PRO A 309 15.06 7.65 -32.66
N CYS A 310 16.06 8.17 -31.96
CA CYS A 310 16.70 7.46 -30.86
C CYS A 310 15.58 7.03 -29.93
N LYS A 311 15.18 5.75 -30.01
CA LYS A 311 14.21 5.15 -29.10
C LYS A 311 14.70 5.55 -27.73
N GLY A 312 13.86 6.31 -27.02
CA GLY A 312 14.19 6.83 -25.71
C GLY A 312 14.86 5.73 -24.92
N ALA A 313 16.02 6.03 -24.36
CA ALA A 313 16.58 5.20 -23.31
C ALA A 313 15.43 4.97 -22.34
N LEU A 314 14.89 3.75 -22.36
CA LEU A 314 13.99 3.28 -21.35
C LEU A 314 14.77 3.47 -20.07
N PHE A 315 14.43 4.52 -19.32
CA PHE A 315 14.61 4.48 -17.89
C PHE A 315 13.98 3.16 -17.49
N TYR A 316 14.84 2.22 -17.10
CA TYR A 316 14.49 0.89 -16.69
C TYR A 316 13.51 1.03 -15.50
N ARG A 317 12.21 1.13 -15.81
CA ARG A 317 11.11 0.74 -14.94
C ARG A 317 11.18 -0.78 -14.88
N GLY A 318 11.96 -1.31 -13.94
CA GLY A 318 12.12 -2.76 -13.80
C GLY A 318 13.26 -3.08 -12.85
N GLY A 319 12.89 -3.39 -11.61
CA GLY A 319 13.80 -3.72 -10.54
C GLY A 319 14.77 -4.84 -10.90
N ILE A 320 15.99 -4.70 -10.41
CA ILE A 320 16.89 -5.83 -10.18
C ILE A 320 16.80 -6.13 -8.69
N TYR A 321 15.78 -6.92 -8.33
CA TYR A 321 15.90 -7.86 -7.24
C TYR A 321 16.03 -9.24 -7.89
N LYS A 322 17.26 -9.65 -8.16
CA LYS A 322 17.58 -11.07 -8.21
C LYS A 322 18.12 -11.44 -6.84
N THR A 323 17.29 -12.17 -6.10
CA THR A 323 17.71 -13.05 -5.03
C THR A 323 18.89 -13.89 -5.52
N VAL A 324 19.93 -13.95 -4.69
CA VAL A 324 21.08 -14.81 -4.87
C VAL A 324 20.61 -16.25 -4.75
N ASP A 325 20.58 -16.97 -5.87
CA ASP A 325 20.64 -18.43 -5.90
C ASP A 325 22.02 -18.84 -5.37
N GLN A 326 22.09 -19.34 -4.15
CA GLN A 326 23.21 -20.16 -3.70
C GLN A 326 22.97 -21.60 -4.19
N GLY A 327 23.36 -21.85 -5.44
CA GLY A 327 23.62 -23.19 -5.96
C GLY A 327 25.12 -23.33 -6.21
N GLY A 328 25.86 -23.82 -5.21
CA GLY A 328 27.22 -24.30 -5.37
C GLY A 328 27.21 -25.83 -5.61
N PRO A 329 28.11 -26.37 -6.46
CA PRO A 329 28.07 -27.76 -6.91
C PRO A 329 28.83 -28.74 -5.99
N ASN A 330 28.36 -29.99 -5.98
CA ASN A 330 29.07 -31.27 -5.74
C ASN A 330 30.09 -31.37 -4.59
N MET A 331 29.67 -32.02 -3.49
CA MET A 331 30.04 -33.41 -3.15
C MET A 331 28.94 -34.07 -2.32
#